data_AF-A0A3M3A2Z5-F1
#
_entry.id   AF-A0A3M3A2Z5-F1
#
_cell.length_a   1.000
_cell.length_b   1.000
_cell.length_c   1.000
_cell.angle_alpha   90.00
_cell.angle_beta   90.00
_cell.angle_gamma   90.00
#
_symmetry.space_group_name_H-M   'P 1'
#
loop_
_entity.id
_entity.type
_entity.pdbx_description
1 polymer ?
#
loop_
_entity_poly.entity_id
_entity_poly.type
_entity_poly.pdbx_seq_one_letter_code
_entity_poly.pdbx_strand_id
1 'polypeptide(L)'
;MILVYSVRESSELAYQPLISELMQRDYLAEYAHKFMFLPTVTREQHPGALNGRITQLIENGALERAAGIDLTPEHSRVMLCGNPQMIDDTRALLKQRDMRLSLSRKPGQVAVETYW
;
A
#
# COMPACT_ATOMS: atom_id res chain seq x y z
N MET A 1 -1.70 -0.43 -10.42
CA MET A 1 -2.24 -0.77 -9.09
C MET A 1 -1.10 -1.31 -8.25
N ILE A 2 -0.84 -0.71 -7.10
CA ILE A 2 0.21 -1.17 -6.18
C ILE A 2 -0.49 -1.64 -4.92
N LEU A 3 -0.25 -2.89 -4.53
CA LEU A 3 -0.72 -3.46 -3.28
C LEU A 3 0.44 -3.48 -2.28
N VAL A 4 0.32 -2.68 -1.23
CA VAL A 4 1.27 -2.67 -0.11
C VAL A 4 0.68 -3.51 1.01
N TYR A 5 1.33 -4.62 1.36
CA TYR A 5 0.85 -5.54 2.39
C TYR A 5 1.82 -5.58 3.56
N SER A 6 1.47 -4.88 4.64
CA SER A 6 2.31 -4.75 5.82
C SER A 6 1.91 -5.72 6.92
N VAL A 7 2.88 -6.49 7.42
CA VAL A 7 2.73 -7.46 8.51
C VAL A 7 3.84 -7.31 9.56
N ARG A 8 3.73 -8.02 10.68
CA ARG A 8 4.76 -8.00 11.73
C ARG A 8 5.89 -8.96 11.39
N GLU A 9 5.52 -10.17 11.04
CA GLU A 9 6.42 -11.30 10.75
C GLU A 9 6.10 -11.87 9.37
N SER A 10 7.10 -12.38 8.66
CA SER A 10 6.96 -12.92 7.31
C SER A 10 6.00 -14.11 7.23
N SER A 11 5.84 -14.85 8.32
CA SER A 11 4.85 -15.92 8.46
C SER A 11 3.40 -15.43 8.32
N GLU A 12 3.14 -14.14 8.54
CA GLU A 12 1.82 -13.54 8.41
C GLU A 12 1.49 -13.09 6.97
N LEU A 13 2.41 -13.23 6.00
CA LEU A 13 2.17 -12.98 4.57
C LEU A 13 1.32 -14.09 3.93
N ALA A 14 0.17 -14.40 4.52
CA ALA A 14 -0.67 -15.56 4.22
C ALA A 14 -1.10 -15.66 2.75
N TYR A 15 -1.27 -14.53 2.07
CA TYR A 15 -1.79 -14.46 0.71
C TYR A 15 -0.71 -14.36 -0.37
N GLN A 16 0.58 -14.39 -0.03
CA GLN A 16 1.65 -14.25 -1.01
C GLN A 16 1.58 -15.31 -2.14
N PRO A 17 1.28 -16.60 -1.88
CA PRO A 17 1.12 -17.59 -2.95
C PRO A 17 -0.09 -17.27 -3.85
N LEU A 18 -1.23 -16.90 -3.25
CA LEU A 18 -2.45 -16.56 -3.96
C LEU A 18 -2.27 -15.35 -4.87
N ILE A 19 -1.63 -14.28 -4.38
CA ILE A 19 -1.35 -13.07 -5.15
C ILE A 19 -0.43 -13.39 -6.34
N SER A 20 0.56 -14.26 -6.13
CA SER A 20 1.47 -14.70 -7.18
C SER A 20 0.76 -15.51 -8.26
N GLU A 21 -0.15 -16.42 -7.87
CA GLU A 21 -0.96 -17.20 -8.80
C GLU A 21 -1.98 -16.33 -9.55
N LEU A 22 -2.56 -15.32 -8.88
CA LEU A 22 -3.52 -14.38 -9.48
C LEU A 22 -2.93 -13.71 -10.73
N MET A 23 -1.64 -13.35 -10.69
CA MET A 23 -0.93 -12.71 -11.79
C MET A 23 -0.68 -13.64 -12.99
N GLN A 24 -0.82 -14.96 -12.79
CA GLN A 24 -0.61 -15.97 -13.82
C GLN A 24 -1.93 -16.44 -14.45
N ARG A 25 -3.08 -15.99 -13.95
CA ARG A 25 -4.40 -16.36 -14.50
C ARG A 25 -4.55 -15.79 -15.90
N ASP A 26 -4.99 -16.60 -16.86
CA ASP A 26 -5.08 -16.22 -18.28
C ASP A 26 -5.84 -14.92 -18.54
N TYR A 27 -6.94 -14.70 -17.81
CA TYR A 27 -7.78 -13.50 -17.95
C TYR A 27 -7.22 -12.25 -17.24
N LEU A 28 -6.15 -12.39 -16.46
CA LEU A 28 -5.44 -11.27 -15.81
C LEU A 28 -4.01 -11.09 -16.35
N ALA A 29 -3.48 -12.09 -17.06
CA ALA A 29 -2.11 -12.08 -17.57
C ALA A 29 -1.81 -10.83 -18.42
N GLU A 30 -2.78 -10.39 -19.25
CA GLU A 30 -2.63 -9.16 -20.04
C GLU A 30 -2.51 -7.89 -19.19
N TYR A 31 -3.05 -7.90 -17.97
CA TYR A 31 -3.02 -6.77 -17.02
C TYR A 31 -1.96 -6.93 -15.93
N ALA A 32 -1.24 -8.05 -15.88
CA ALA A 32 -0.28 -8.34 -14.81
C ALA A 32 0.80 -7.24 -14.70
N HIS A 33 1.22 -6.66 -15.82
CA HIS A 33 2.17 -5.54 -15.85
C HIS A 33 1.66 -4.25 -15.16
N LYS A 34 0.34 -4.13 -14.94
CA LYS A 34 -0.28 -3.01 -14.24
C LYS A 34 -0.35 -3.24 -12.72
N PHE A 35 0.01 -4.43 -12.23
CA PHE A 35 -0.04 -4.76 -10.81
C PHE A 35 1.37 -4.91 -10.24
N MET A 36 1.57 -4.36 -9.04
CA MET A 36 2.80 -4.51 -8.29
C MET A 36 2.46 -4.85 -6.84
N PHE A 37 3.12 -5.88 -6.32
CA PHE A 37 2.97 -6.32 -4.94
C PHE A 37 4.21 -5.95 -4.13
N LEU A 38 4.02 -5.15 -3.09
CA LEU A 38 5.08 -4.68 -2.20
C LEU A 38 4.78 -5.15 -0.76
N PRO A 39 5.28 -6.34 -0.36
CA PRO A 39 5.16 -6.78 1.02
C PRO A 39 6.05 -5.93 1.92
N THR A 40 5.60 -5.66 3.15
CA THR A 40 6.41 -5.03 4.19
C THR A 40 6.36 -5.84 5.47
N VAL A 41 7.52 -6.05 6.10
CA VAL A 41 7.66 -6.80 7.35
C VAL A 41 8.30 -5.87 8.37
N THR A 42 7.68 -5.71 9.53
CA THR A 42 8.07 -4.68 10.49
C THR A 42 9.03 -5.15 11.59
N ARG A 43 9.12 -6.46 11.86
CA ARG A 43 9.91 -7.00 12.99
C ARG A 43 11.11 -7.85 12.58
N GLU A 44 11.25 -8.19 11.30
CA GLU A 44 12.37 -8.98 10.79
C GLU A 44 12.72 -8.62 9.35
N GLN A 45 13.91 -9.02 8.92
CA GLN A 45 14.33 -8.93 7.53
C GLN A 45 13.76 -10.11 6.75
N HIS A 46 13.11 -9.82 5.62
CA HIS A 46 12.58 -10.85 4.74
C HIS A 46 12.94 -10.54 3.28
N PRO A 47 13.58 -11.47 2.55
CA PRO A 47 13.94 -11.25 1.15
C PRO A 47 12.74 -10.85 0.29
N GLY A 48 12.88 -9.79 -0.49
CA GLY A 48 11.80 -9.30 -1.36
C GLY A 48 10.70 -8.50 -0.64
N ALA A 49 10.85 -8.20 0.65
CA ALA A 49 9.97 -7.30 1.38
C ALA A 49 10.70 -6.04 1.87
N LEU A 50 9.95 -4.94 1.99
CA LEU A 50 10.43 -3.74 2.67
C LEU A 50 10.43 -3.96 4.17
N ASN A 51 11.44 -3.42 4.87
CA ASN A 51 11.51 -3.48 6.32
C ASN A 51 11.02 -2.16 6.93
N GLY A 52 9.93 -2.21 7.70
CA GLY A 52 9.38 -1.04 8.39
C GLY A 52 7.88 -0.81 8.18
N ARG A 53 7.33 0.13 8.98
CA ARG A 53 5.91 0.51 8.90
C ARG A 53 5.64 1.34 7.66
N ILE A 54 4.44 1.25 7.10
CA ILE A 54 4.03 2.00 5.90
C ILE A 54 4.29 3.51 6.04
N THR A 55 3.98 4.10 7.20
CA THR A 55 4.20 5.53 7.46
C THR A 55 5.68 5.92 7.34
N GLN A 56 6.58 5.13 7.93
CA GLN A 56 8.02 5.35 7.84
C GLN A 56 8.53 5.20 6.40
N LEU A 57 8.02 4.20 5.68
CA LEU A 57 8.39 3.93 4.30
C LEU A 57 7.91 5.03 3.33
N ILE A 58 6.78 5.67 3.61
CA ILE A 58 6.32 6.86 2.88
C ILE A 58 7.19 8.07 3.25
N GLU A 59 7.44 8.31 4.54
CA GLU A 59 8.18 9.47 5.01
C GLU A 59 9.63 9.50 4.48
N ASN A 60 10.32 8.36 4.47
CA ASN A 60 11.69 8.25 3.95
C ASN A 60 11.76 7.98 2.43
N GLY A 61 10.61 7.95 1.74
CA GLY A 61 10.48 7.69 0.31
C GLY A 61 10.85 6.27 -0.15
N ALA A 62 11.10 5.32 0.76
CA ALA A 62 11.42 3.95 0.39
C ALA A 62 10.28 3.26 -0.35
N LEU A 63 9.03 3.58 0.01
CA LEU A 63 7.85 3.04 -0.66
C LEU A 63 7.78 3.51 -2.12
N GLU A 64 7.98 4.81 -2.36
CA GLU A 64 7.96 5.41 -3.70
C GLU A 64 9.11 4.87 -4.56
N ARG A 65 10.33 4.76 -3.99
CA ARG A 65 11.47 4.15 -4.67
C ARG A 65 11.22 2.69 -5.05
N ALA A 66 10.64 1.90 -4.15
CA ALA A 66 10.30 0.51 -4.43
C ALA A 66 9.17 0.38 -5.47
N ALA A 67 8.23 1.33 -5.46
CA ALA A 67 7.13 1.37 -6.43
C ALA A 67 7.56 1.92 -7.81
N GLY A 68 8.67 2.67 -7.87
CA GLY A 68 9.11 3.37 -9.08
C GLY A 68 8.18 4.51 -9.50
N ILE A 69 7.32 4.99 -8.60
CA ILE A 69 6.38 6.08 -8.85
C ILE A 69 6.31 7.03 -7.64
N ASP A 70 6.05 8.30 -7.92
CA ASP A 70 5.84 9.32 -6.89
C ASP A 70 4.39 9.31 -6.40
N LEU A 71 4.23 9.55 -5.10
CA LEU A 71 2.94 9.64 -4.45
C LEU A 71 2.47 11.10 -4.42
N THR A 72 1.68 11.49 -5.43
CA THR A 72 1.25 12.87 -5.67
C THR A 72 -0.28 13.01 -5.70
N PRO A 73 -0.85 14.15 -5.28
CA PRO A 73 -2.30 14.34 -5.26
C PRO A 73 -2.93 14.34 -6.66
N GLU A 74 -2.19 14.69 -7.69
CA GLU A 74 -2.63 14.71 -9.09
C GLU A 74 -2.79 13.29 -9.63
N HIS A 75 -1.78 12.44 -9.42
CA HIS A 75 -1.65 11.16 -10.10
C HIS A 75 -1.93 9.93 -9.23
N SER A 76 -2.05 10.10 -7.91
CA SER A 76 -2.22 8.98 -6.98
C SER A 76 -3.59 8.97 -6.31
N ARG A 77 -4.11 7.76 -6.10
CA ARG A 77 -5.27 7.46 -5.28
C ARG A 77 -4.88 6.33 -4.32
N VAL A 78 -5.22 6.49 -3.04
CA VAL A 78 -4.77 5.59 -1.97
C VAL A 78 -6.00 5.06 -1.24
N MET A 79 -6.08 3.74 -1.09
CA MET A 79 -7.04 3.09 -0.22
C MET A 79 -6.29 2.55 1.00
N LEU A 80 -6.73 2.93 2.20
CA LEU A 80 -6.17 2.46 3.46
C LEU A 80 -7.16 1.49 4.11
N CYS A 81 -6.70 0.27 4.41
CA CYS A 81 -7.45 -0.72 5.15
C CYS A 81 -6.54 -1.37 6.20
N GLY A 82 -7.03 -1.49 7.44
CA GLY A 82 -6.29 -2.11 8.53
C GLY A 82 -6.64 -1.54 9.89
N ASN A 83 -5.64 -1.52 10.78
CA ASN A 83 -5.86 -1.05 12.15
C ASN A 83 -6.08 0.47 12.21
N PRO A 84 -6.94 0.97 13.13
CA PRO A 84 -7.29 2.39 13.23
C PRO A 84 -6.08 3.31 13.35
N GLN A 85 -5.09 2.94 14.18
CA GLN A 85 -3.89 3.76 14.41
C GLN A 85 -3.09 3.95 13.11
N MET A 86 -2.88 2.88 12.33
CA MET A 86 -2.17 2.93 11.06
C MET A 86 -2.91 3.81 10.05
N ILE A 87 -4.24 3.72 10.00
CA ILE A 87 -5.08 4.55 9.13
C ILE A 87 -4.93 6.02 9.50
N ASP A 88 -5.05 6.36 10.79
CA ASP A 88 -4.94 7.74 11.26
C ASP A 88 -3.56 8.34 11.00
N ASP A 89 -2.50 7.61 11.34
CA ASP A 89 -1.12 8.05 11.12
C ASP A 89 -0.83 8.24 9.62
N THR A 90 -1.24 7.29 8.79
CA THR A 90 -1.02 7.37 7.33
C THR A 90 -1.85 8.49 6.72
N ARG A 91 -3.10 8.68 7.17
CA ARG A 91 -3.94 9.79 6.71
C ARG A 91 -3.35 11.15 7.10
N ALA A 92 -2.80 11.29 8.30
CA ALA A 92 -2.14 12.51 8.73
C ALA A 92 -0.93 12.84 7.85
N LEU A 93 -0.12 11.82 7.53
CA LEU A 93 1.04 11.96 6.63
C LEU A 93 0.61 12.34 5.21
N LEU A 94 -0.40 11.67 4.64
CA LEU A 94 -0.91 11.96 3.30
C LEU A 94 -1.52 13.37 3.21
N LYS A 95 -2.14 13.84 4.29
CA LYS A 95 -2.67 15.22 4.37
C LYS A 95 -1.57 16.28 4.29
N GLN A 96 -0.37 16.00 4.81
CA GLN A 96 0.79 16.89 4.67
C GLN A 96 1.29 16.95 3.21
N ARG A 97 0.98 15.93 2.40
CA ARG A 97 1.24 15.87 0.96
C ARG A 97 0.04 16.32 0.11
N ASP A 98 -0.85 17.14 0.68
CA ASP A 98 -2.07 17.66 0.05
C ASP A 98 -3.08 16.61 -0.44
N MET A 99 -2.93 15.34 -0.05
CA MET A 99 -3.88 14.28 -0.35
C MET A 99 -5.01 14.27 0.68
N ARG A 100 -6.25 14.35 0.21
CA ARG A 100 -7.43 14.50 1.08
C ARG A 100 -8.35 13.30 0.99
N LEU A 101 -9.14 13.10 2.05
CA LEU A 101 -10.21 12.11 2.03
C LEU A 101 -11.19 12.39 0.90
N SER A 102 -11.58 11.33 0.21
CA SER A 102 -12.64 11.36 -0.78
C SER A 102 -13.99 11.28 -0.06
N LEU A 103 -14.81 12.31 -0.25
CA LEU A 103 -16.16 12.41 0.30
C LEU A 103 -17.16 12.43 -0.86
N SER A 104 -18.41 11.99 -0.63
CA SER A 104 -19.43 11.91 -1.69
C SER A 104 -19.65 13.22 -2.46
N ARG A 105 -19.47 14.37 -1.79
CA ARG A 105 -19.62 15.70 -2.38
C ARG A 105 -18.30 16.41 -2.69
N LYS A 106 -17.17 15.81 -2.30
CA LYS A 106 -15.84 16.40 -2.47
C LYS A 106 -14.85 15.28 -2.78
N PRO A 107 -14.64 14.97 -4.08
CA PRO A 107 -13.66 13.99 -4.49
C PRO A 107 -12.29 14.31 -3.92
N GLY A 108 -11.61 13.28 -3.45
CA GLY A 108 -10.27 13.35 -2.89
C GLY A 108 -9.48 12.12 -3.31
N GLN A 109 -8.25 12.02 -2.81
CA GLN A 109 -7.33 10.96 -3.19
C GLN A 109 -7.37 9.75 -2.27
N VAL A 110 -7.83 9.93 -1.04
CA VAL A 110 -7.72 8.91 0.02
C VAL A 110 -9.09 8.32 0.33
N ALA A 111 -9.22 7.01 0.24
CA ALA A 111 -10.33 6.23 0.77
C ALA A 111 -9.85 5.44 2.00
N VAL A 112 -10.71 5.27 3.00
CA VAL A 112 -10.36 4.56 4.23
C VAL A 112 -11.45 3.57 4.59
N GLU A 113 -11.04 2.40 5.07
CA GLU A 113 -11.91 1.37 5.64
C GLU A 113 -11.23 0.84 6.91
N THR A 114 -11.90 0.98 8.05
CA THR A 114 -11.37 0.53 9.33
C THR A 114 -11.82 -0.90 9.60
N TYR A 115 -10.88 -1.76 10.00
CA TYR A 115 -11.17 -3.18 10.20
C TYR A 115 -11.91 -3.48 11.53
N TRP A 116 -11.88 -2.56 12.50
CA TRP A 116 -12.61 -2.62 13.78
C TRP A 116 -12.79 -1.25 14.43
#